data_AF-A0A2H3C0C6-F1
#
_entry.id   AF-A0A2H3C0C6-F1
#
_cell.length_a   1.000
_cell.length_b   1.000
_cell.length_c   1.000
_cell.angle_alpha   90.00
_cell.angle_beta   90.00
_cell.angle_gamma   90.00
#
_symmetry.space_group_name_H-M   'P 1'
#
loop_
_entity.id
_entity.type
_entity.pdbx_description
1 polymer ?
#
loop_
_entity_poly.entity_id
_entity_poly.type
_entity_poly.pdbx_seq_one_letter_code
_entity_poly.pdbx_strand_id
1 'polypeptide(L)'
;ITPTKAARICTLLNDGHTCTEISNAVGCSRSTVCKTGHKYEGKENYYARIEGRGRPRKMDDADVKFAARKIRSHDCRTAVDVQWQYFNYLSEHTVQRRLADEGLKGYKRWRVPMLTKAH
;
A
#
# COMPACT_ATOMS: atom_id res chain seq x y z
N ILE A 1 4.20 -10.76 17.65
CA ILE A 1 5.17 -11.87 17.82
C ILE A 1 6.49 -11.45 17.22
N THR A 2 7.60 -11.68 17.90
CA THR A 2 8.93 -11.42 17.33
C THR A 2 9.29 -12.50 16.31
N PRO A 3 10.12 -12.22 15.30
CA PRO A 3 10.54 -13.21 14.31
C PRO A 3 11.18 -14.47 14.95
N THR A 4 11.95 -14.29 16.02
CA THR A 4 12.53 -15.39 16.82
C THR A 4 11.48 -16.27 17.49
N LYS A 5 10.42 -15.69 18.03
CA LYS A 5 9.29 -16.47 18.58
C LYS A 5 8.52 -17.19 17.47
N ALA A 6 8.34 -16.56 16.31
CA ALA A 6 7.69 -17.21 15.17
C ALA A 6 8.49 -18.41 14.66
N ALA A 7 9.81 -18.26 14.52
CA ALA A 7 10.70 -19.35 14.15
C ALA A 7 10.59 -20.53 15.14
N ARG A 8 10.69 -20.24 16.45
CA ARG A 8 10.57 -21.25 17.50
C ARG A 8 9.20 -21.94 17.53
N ILE A 9 8.13 -21.24 17.20
CA ILE A 9 6.80 -21.84 17.05
C ILE A 9 6.77 -22.79 15.85
N CYS A 10 7.29 -22.36 14.70
CA CYS A 10 7.30 -23.17 13.49
C CYS A 10 8.19 -24.41 13.62
N THR A 11 9.36 -24.32 14.27
CA THR A 11 10.21 -25.49 14.54
C THR A 11 9.48 -26.51 15.40
N LEU A 12 8.89 -26.09 16.51
CA LEU A 12 8.17 -27.01 17.41
C LEU A 12 6.92 -27.61 16.76
N LEU A 13 6.25 -26.88 15.86
CA LEU A 13 5.14 -27.42 15.07
C LEU A 13 5.63 -28.50 14.09
N ASN A 14 6.78 -28.30 13.45
CA ASN A 14 7.38 -29.30 12.56
C ASN A 14 7.88 -30.54 13.32
N ASP A 15 8.32 -30.36 14.57
CA ASP A 15 8.73 -31.44 15.48
C ASP A 15 7.53 -32.24 16.02
N GLY A 16 6.29 -31.82 15.72
CA GLY A 16 5.06 -32.52 16.10
C GLY A 16 4.50 -32.16 17.47
N HIS A 17 4.98 -31.10 18.11
CA HIS A 17 4.46 -30.66 19.41
C HIS A 17 3.03 -30.14 19.32
N THR A 18 2.27 -30.34 20.39
CA THR A 18 0.91 -29.81 20.45
C THR A 18 0.92 -28.29 20.59
N CYS A 19 -0.08 -27.60 20.02
CA CYS A 19 -0.18 -26.14 20.14
C CYS A 19 -0.23 -25.65 21.60
N THR A 20 -0.71 -26.48 22.53
CA THR A 20 -0.76 -26.18 23.97
C THR A 20 0.63 -26.23 24.61
N GLU A 21 1.45 -27.23 24.29
CA GLU A 21 2.85 -27.31 24.73
C GLU A 21 3.64 -26.10 24.24
N ILE A 22 3.49 -25.75 22.96
CA ILE A 22 4.18 -24.60 22.35
C ILE A 22 3.75 -23.29 22.98
N SER A 23 2.45 -23.14 23.24
CA SER A 23 1.86 -21.98 23.93
C SER A 23 2.54 -21.75 25.29
N ASN A 24 2.70 -22.81 26.08
CA ASN A 24 3.35 -22.77 27.39
C ASN A 24 4.87 -22.50 27.27
N ALA A 25 5.55 -23.13 26.31
CA ALA A 25 6.99 -22.98 26.13
C ALA A 25 7.43 -21.60 25.60
N VAL A 26 6.62 -20.97 24.74
CA VAL A 26 6.92 -19.68 24.09
C VAL A 26 6.32 -18.49 24.86
N GLY A 27 5.37 -18.77 25.75
CA GLY A 27 4.65 -17.75 26.53
C GLY A 27 3.76 -16.88 25.64
N CYS A 28 2.91 -17.51 24.83
CA CYS A 28 1.91 -16.82 24.00
C CYS A 28 0.61 -17.64 23.97
N SER A 29 -0.51 -17.07 23.54
CA SER A 29 -1.76 -17.83 23.52
C SER A 29 -1.74 -18.95 22.47
N ARG A 30 -2.45 -20.05 22.73
CA ARG A 30 -2.67 -21.13 21.75
C ARG A 30 -3.18 -20.60 20.40
N SER A 31 -4.09 -19.63 20.41
CA SER A 31 -4.59 -18.99 19.19
C SER A 31 -3.50 -18.26 18.40
N THR A 32 -2.53 -17.68 19.10
CA THR A 32 -1.37 -17.03 18.49
C THR A 32 -0.44 -18.07 17.85
N VAL A 33 -0.22 -19.22 18.50
CA VAL A 33 0.54 -20.35 17.94
C VAL A 33 -0.08 -20.79 16.61
N CYS A 34 -1.37 -21.12 16.59
CA CYS A 34 -2.05 -21.59 15.37
C CYS A 34 -1.99 -20.55 14.24
N LYS A 35 -2.31 -19.29 14.53
CA LYS A 35 -2.24 -18.20 13.53
C LYS A 35 -0.83 -18.00 12.98
N THR A 36 0.19 -18.17 13.83
CA THR A 36 1.58 -18.02 13.42
C THR A 36 2.01 -19.18 12.54
N GLY A 37 1.64 -20.42 12.89
CA GLY A 37 1.86 -21.60 12.06
C GLY A 37 1.30 -21.41 10.65
N HIS A 38 0.01 -21.10 10.52
CA HIS A 38 -0.61 -20.84 9.21
C HIS A 38 0.00 -19.65 8.47
N LYS A 39 0.38 -18.59 9.19
CA LYS A 39 0.96 -17.39 8.57
C LYS A 39 2.34 -17.67 7.93
N TYR A 40 3.12 -18.56 8.52
CA TYR A 40 4.50 -18.89 8.10
C TYR A 40 4.65 -20.29 7.51
N GLU A 41 3.55 -20.99 7.24
CA GLU A 41 3.53 -22.28 6.56
C GLU A 41 4.25 -22.17 5.21
N GLY A 42 5.24 -23.02 4.98
CA GLY A 42 6.07 -23.02 3.76
C GLY A 42 6.99 -21.81 3.58
N LYS A 43 7.18 -20.96 4.59
CA LYS A 43 8.07 -19.79 4.52
C LYS A 43 9.37 -20.03 5.27
N GLU A 44 10.50 -19.82 4.60
CA GLU A 44 11.83 -19.90 5.20
C GLU A 44 12.23 -18.63 5.95
N ASN A 45 11.69 -17.46 5.55
CA ASN A 45 12.08 -16.16 6.12
C ASN A 45 11.04 -15.60 7.09
N TYR A 46 11.31 -15.71 8.40
CA TYR A 46 10.45 -15.16 9.47
C TYR A 46 10.57 -13.64 9.67
N TYR A 47 11.65 -13.04 9.17
CA TYR A 47 11.91 -11.59 9.24
C TYR A 47 11.29 -10.84 8.06
N ALA A 48 10.92 -11.54 6.99
CA ALA A 48 10.25 -10.94 5.85
C ALA A 48 8.94 -10.27 6.29
N ARG A 49 8.81 -8.98 5.96
CA ARG A 49 7.56 -8.25 6.18
C ARG A 49 6.50 -8.81 5.23
N ILE A 50 5.50 -9.48 5.79
CA ILE A 50 4.32 -9.87 5.04
C ILE A 50 3.43 -8.64 4.92
N GLU A 51 3.31 -8.11 3.70
CA GLU A 51 2.42 -6.98 3.43
C GLU A 51 0.98 -7.35 3.75
N GLY A 52 0.35 -6.56 4.60
CA GLY A 52 -1.08 -6.69 4.86
C GLY A 52 -1.88 -6.21 3.65
N ARG A 53 -3.05 -6.80 3.42
CA ARG A 53 -4.02 -6.23 2.50
C ARG A 53 -4.55 -4.94 3.12
N GLY A 54 -4.17 -3.80 2.56
CA GLY A 54 -4.72 -2.50 2.94
C GLY A 54 -6.19 -2.38 2.59
N ARG A 55 -6.84 -1.29 3.03
CA ARG A 55 -8.20 -0.97 2.59
C ARG A 55 -8.21 -0.76 1.07
N PRO A 56 -9.21 -1.29 0.34
CA PRO A 56 -9.39 -0.99 -1.07
C PRO A 56 -9.42 0.51 -1.33
N ARG A 57 -8.81 0.95 -2.44
CA ARG A 57 -8.85 2.34 -2.88
C ARG A 57 -10.23 2.64 -3.45
N LYS A 58 -10.69 3.89 -3.30
CA LYS A 58 -11.98 4.33 -3.87
C LYS A 58 -11.94 4.52 -5.39
N MET A 59 -10.75 4.64 -5.96
CA MET A 59 -10.50 4.88 -7.38
C MET A 59 -9.53 3.80 -7.86
N ASP A 60 -10.03 2.93 -8.73
CA ASP A 60 -9.26 1.81 -9.26
C ASP A 60 -8.30 2.26 -10.37
N ASP A 61 -7.33 1.44 -10.75
CA ASP A 61 -6.33 1.82 -11.75
C ASP A 61 -6.94 2.10 -13.14
N ALA A 62 -8.07 1.45 -13.47
CA ALA A 62 -8.84 1.75 -14.68
C ALA A 62 -9.42 3.17 -14.65
N ASP A 63 -9.98 3.57 -13.51
CA ASP A 63 -10.52 4.92 -13.31
C ASP A 63 -9.43 5.98 -13.44
N VAL A 64 -8.24 5.70 -12.88
CA VAL A 64 -7.12 6.64 -12.97
C VAL A 64 -6.65 6.81 -14.41
N LYS A 65 -6.54 5.71 -15.18
CA LYS A 65 -6.21 5.79 -16.61
C LYS A 65 -7.25 6.55 -17.41
N PHE A 66 -8.53 6.37 -17.10
CA PHE A 66 -9.62 7.13 -17.72
C PHE A 66 -9.50 8.63 -17.40
N ALA A 67 -9.33 8.98 -16.12
CA ALA A 67 -9.13 10.34 -15.66
C ALA A 67 -7.90 11.02 -16.30
N ALA A 68 -6.78 10.30 -16.37
CA ALA A 68 -5.56 10.78 -17.01
C ALA A 68 -5.74 11.02 -18.51
N ARG A 69 -6.50 10.15 -19.19
CA ARG A 69 -6.85 10.33 -20.61
C ARG A 69 -7.66 11.60 -20.83
N LYS A 70 -8.64 11.88 -19.97
CA LYS A 70 -9.47 13.09 -20.05
C LYS A 70 -8.69 14.39 -19.91
N ILE A 71 -7.66 14.37 -19.06
CA ILE A 71 -6.74 15.51 -18.94
C ILE A 71 -5.86 15.64 -20.19
N ARG A 72 -5.30 14.53 -20.68
CA ARG A 72 -4.43 14.54 -21.88
C ARG A 72 -5.18 14.89 -23.16
N SER A 73 -6.45 14.52 -23.29
CA SER A 73 -7.30 14.89 -24.43
C SER A 73 -7.82 16.33 -24.35
N HIS A 74 -7.51 17.05 -23.27
CA HIS A 74 -7.97 18.42 -23.01
C HIS A 74 -9.49 18.54 -22.78
N ASP A 75 -10.21 17.43 -22.56
CA ASP A 75 -11.62 17.42 -22.14
C ASP A 75 -11.78 18.04 -20.74
N CYS A 76 -10.78 17.82 -19.89
CA CYS A 76 -10.68 18.40 -18.55
C CYS A 76 -9.34 19.11 -18.39
N ARG A 77 -9.32 20.32 -17.81
CA ARG A 77 -8.06 21.07 -17.62
C ARG A 77 -7.36 20.71 -16.32
N THR A 78 -8.14 20.41 -15.28
CA THR A 78 -7.65 20.19 -13.92
C THR A 78 -8.24 18.92 -13.30
N ALA A 79 -7.61 18.45 -12.22
CA ALA A 79 -8.15 17.35 -11.42
C ALA A 79 -9.52 17.68 -10.80
N VAL A 80 -9.80 18.97 -10.55
CA VAL A 80 -11.10 19.45 -10.06
C VAL A 80 -12.17 19.19 -11.12
N ASP A 81 -11.89 19.55 -12.37
CA ASP A 81 -12.83 19.34 -13.49
C ASP A 81 -13.16 17.85 -13.65
N VAL A 82 -12.14 16.99 -13.59
CA VAL A 82 -12.30 15.54 -13.65
C VAL A 82 -13.14 15.03 -12.48
N GLN A 83 -12.90 15.54 -11.28
CA GLN A 83 -13.64 15.15 -10.09
C GLN A 83 -15.12 15.54 -10.21
N TRP A 84 -15.42 16.78 -10.61
CA TRP A 84 -16.81 17.23 -10.77
C TRP A 84 -17.56 16.48 -11.87
N GLN A 85 -16.92 16.20 -13.00
CA GLN A 85 -17.59 15.57 -14.15
C GLN A 85 -17.77 14.06 -14.01
N TYR A 86 -16.80 13.36 -13.42
CA TYR A 86 -16.76 11.89 -13.45
C TYR A 86 -16.70 11.23 -12.08
N PHE A 87 -16.25 11.93 -11.04
CA PHE A 87 -15.99 11.35 -9.71
C PHE A 87 -16.53 12.23 -8.59
N ASN A 88 -17.79 12.69 -8.70
CA ASN A 88 -18.41 13.62 -7.75
C ASN A 88 -18.49 13.05 -6.30
N TYR A 89 -18.44 11.73 -6.16
CA TYR A 89 -18.42 10.99 -4.89
C TYR A 89 -17.01 10.91 -4.24
N LEU A 90 -15.96 11.33 -4.95
CA LEU A 90 -14.59 11.40 -4.46
C LEU A 90 -14.25 12.83 -4.04
N SER A 91 -13.34 12.97 -3.09
CA SER A 91 -12.75 14.28 -2.83
C SER A 91 -11.76 14.64 -3.93
N GLU A 92 -11.65 15.93 -4.25
CA GLU A 92 -10.66 16.48 -5.17
C GLU A 92 -9.25 15.97 -4.84
N HIS A 93 -8.89 15.98 -3.55
CA HIS A 93 -7.58 15.52 -3.08
C HIS A 93 -7.31 14.04 -3.40
N THR A 94 -8.36 13.20 -3.37
CA THR A 94 -8.23 11.77 -3.75
C THR A 94 -7.89 11.66 -5.23
N VAL A 95 -8.59 12.40 -6.09
CA VAL A 95 -8.37 12.39 -7.55
C VAL A 95 -6.99 12.94 -7.89
N GLN A 96 -6.58 14.06 -7.29
CA GLN A 96 -5.24 14.65 -7.47
C GLN A 96 -4.13 13.66 -7.11
N ARG A 97 -4.22 13.02 -5.94
CA ARG A 97 -3.19 12.09 -5.49
C ARG A 97 -3.05 10.90 -6.44
N ARG A 98 -4.18 10.38 -6.94
CA ARG A 98 -4.18 9.26 -7.89
C ARG A 98 -3.63 9.65 -9.26
N LEU A 99 -3.95 10.84 -9.74
CA LEU A 99 -3.36 11.37 -10.98
C LEU A 99 -1.86 11.64 -10.85
N ALA A 100 -1.40 12.05 -9.67
CA ALA A 100 0.02 12.23 -9.38
C ALA A 100 0.79 10.89 -9.42
N ASP A 101 0.18 9.79 -8.98
CA ASP A 101 0.75 8.43 -9.13
C ASP A 101 1.00 8.08 -10.62
N GLU A 102 0.13 8.55 -11.53
CA GLU A 102 0.27 8.42 -13.01
C GLU A 102 1.20 9.48 -13.64
N GLY A 103 1.88 10.28 -12.82
CA GLY A 103 2.84 11.28 -13.28
C GLY A 103 2.24 12.61 -13.75
N LEU A 104 0.93 12.83 -13.60
CA LEU A 104 0.30 14.12 -13.86
C LEU A 104 0.53 15.05 -12.66
N LYS A 105 1.66 15.74 -12.68
CA LYS A 105 2.02 16.73 -11.65
C LYS A 105 1.41 18.08 -11.98
N GLY A 106 0.74 18.69 -11.01
CA GLY A 106 0.25 20.08 -11.11
C GLY A 106 1.35 21.15 -11.07
N TYR A 107 2.62 20.75 -10.92
CA TYR A 107 3.74 21.68 -10.88
C TYR A 107 4.25 22.00 -12.29
N LYS A 108 4.01 23.24 -12.72
CA LYS A 108 4.71 23.83 -13.87
C LYS A 108 6.04 24.40 -13.38
N ARG A 109 7.18 23.88 -13.87
CA ARG A 109 8.49 24.51 -13.64
C ARG A 109 8.39 25.97 -14.08
N TRP A 110 8.61 26.90 -13.16
CA TRP A 110 8.75 28.31 -13.51
C TRP A 110 9.96 28.44 -14.45
N ARG A 111 9.85 29.28 -15.48
CA ARG A 111 11.02 29.63 -16.28
C ARG A 111 12.06 30.21 -15.33
N VAL A 112 13.32 29.84 -15.52
CA VAL A 112 14.45 30.40 -14.79
C VAL A 112 14.35 31.94 -14.75
N PRO A 113 14.77 32.59 -13.66
CA PRO A 113 14.78 34.05 -13.61
C PRO A 113 15.52 34.59 -14.84
N MET A 114 14.98 35.65 -15.44
CA MET A 114 15.61 36.29 -16.58
C MET A 114 16.96 36.88 -16.13
N LEU A 115 18.06 36.24 -16.53
CA LEU A 115 19.40 36.77 -16.30
C LEU A 115 19.58 37.99 -17.21
N THR A 116 19.58 39.17 -16.61
CA THR A 116 20.00 40.41 -17.28
C THR A 116 21.49 40.65 -17.00
N LYS A 117 22.16 41.51 -17.77
CA LYS A 117 23.61 41.80 -17.66
C LYS A 117 24.10 42.25 -16.28
N ALA A 118 23.19 42.53 -15.35
CA ALA A 118 23.50 42.95 -13.98
C ALA A 118 23.68 41.78 -12.99
N HIS A 119 23.57 40.53 -13.46
CA HIS A 119 23.77 39.30 -12.68
C HIS A 119 25.04 38.56 -13.10
#